data_AF-L2FR54-F1
#
_entry.id   AF-L2FR54-F1
#
_cell.length_a   1.000
_cell.length_b   1.000
_cell.length_c   1.000
_cell.angle_alpha   90.00
_cell.angle_beta   90.00
_cell.angle_gamma   90.00
#
_symmetry.space_group_name_H-M   'P 1'
#
loop_
_entity.id
_entity.type
_entity.pdbx_description
1 polymer ?
#
loop_
_entity_poly.entity_id
_entity_poly.type
_entity_poly.pdbx_seq_one_letter_code
_entity_poly.pdbx_strand_id
1 'polypeptide(L)'
;MFCTVCTGVVFFFVTLLQCQPISFFWEQYTGATNGHCINMDVIIALTYLYSAFSVICDFTFAILPIILIWKLKMDRKTKIALIPIMAMACIASAAVVVRMPFVKDFKNIDFLCKSHFLPLSLAIGMQP
;
A
#
# COMPACT_ATOMS: atom_id res chain seq x y z
N MET A 1 2.44 17.35 -7.30
CA MET A 1 2.06 16.94 -8.67
C MET A 1 3.21 16.22 -9.36
N PHE A 2 4.38 16.84 -9.59
CA PHE A 2 5.50 16.11 -10.20
C PHE A 2 6.04 14.96 -9.31
N CYS A 3 6.16 15.20 -8.00
CA CYS A 3 6.62 14.19 -7.05
C CYS A 3 5.71 12.93 -7.03
N THR A 4 4.39 13.11 -7.01
CA THR A 4 3.43 12.00 -7.01
C THR A 4 3.48 11.19 -8.31
N VAL A 5 3.69 11.85 -9.45
CA VAL A 5 3.87 11.18 -10.74
C VAL A 5 5.15 10.35 -10.73
N CYS A 6 6.28 10.93 -10.29
CA CYS A 6 7.54 10.19 -10.16
C CYS A 6 7.39 8.97 -9.25
N THR A 7 6.79 9.14 -8.07
CA THR A 7 6.58 8.07 -7.11
C THR A 7 5.67 6.98 -7.67
N GLY A 8 4.60 7.33 -8.39
CA GLY A 8 3.71 6.36 -9.05
C GLY A 8 4.38 5.58 -10.18
N VAL A 9 5.19 6.24 -11.01
CA VAL A 9 5.96 5.59 -12.07
C VAL A 9 6.96 4.60 -11.47
N VAL A 10 7.71 5.00 -10.45
CA VAL A 10 8.65 4.10 -9.75
C VAL A 10 7.91 2.91 -9.17
N PHE A 11 6.77 3.13 -8.50
CA PHE A 11 5.99 2.04 -7.91
C PHE A 11 5.49 1.05 -8.96
N PHE A 12 5.01 1.56 -10.10
CA PHE A 12 4.54 0.74 -11.22
C PHE A 12 5.66 -0.15 -11.77
N PHE A 13 6.84 0.41 -12.03
CA PHE A 13 7.99 -0.36 -12.49
C PHE A 13 8.48 -1.36 -11.44
N VAL A 14 8.45 -1.01 -10.15
CA VAL A 14 8.81 -1.93 -9.06
C VAL A 14 7.83 -3.09 -8.99
N THR A 15 6.52 -2.84 -9.08
CA THR A 15 5.51 -3.91 -9.09
C THR A 15 5.63 -4.81 -10.31
N LEU A 16 5.97 -4.25 -11.47
CA LEU A 16 6.25 -5.04 -12.66
C LEU A 16 7.51 -5.88 -12.49
N LEU A 17 8.58 -5.32 -11.94
CA LEU A 17 9.86 -5.99 -11.75
C LEU A 17 9.98 -6.71 -10.39
N GLN A 18 8.86 -7.03 -9.73
CA GLN A 18 8.86 -7.72 -8.44
C GLN A 18 9.59 -9.07 -8.47
N CYS A 19 9.70 -9.70 -9.64
CA CYS A 19 10.53 -10.88 -9.86
C CYS A 19 11.51 -10.67 -11.01
N GLN A 20 12.74 -11.17 -10.85
CA GLN A 20 13.77 -11.17 -11.87
C GLN A 20 14.12 -12.63 -12.23
N PRO A 21 13.89 -13.06 -13.48
CA PRO A 21 13.31 -12.33 -14.61
C PRO A 21 11.77 -12.20 -14.54
N ILE A 22 11.19 -11.21 -15.25
CA ILE A 22 9.72 -11.00 -15.37
C ILE A 22 8.99 -12.26 -15.83
N SER A 23 9.63 -13.06 -16.69
CA SER A 23 9.10 -14.33 -17.21
C SER A 23 8.88 -15.37 -16.12
N PHE A 24 9.65 -15.31 -15.02
CA PHE A 24 9.48 -16.22 -13.88
C PHE A 24 8.12 -16.03 -13.17
N PHE A 25 7.52 -14.85 -13.28
CA PHE A 25 6.16 -14.62 -12.77
C PHE A 25 5.11 -15.46 -13.51
N TRP A 26 5.32 -15.78 -14.79
CA TRP A 26 4.38 -16.57 -15.59
C TRP A 26 4.75 -18.05 -15.67
N GLU A 27 6.05 -18.39 -15.62
CA GLU A 27 6.57 -19.76 -15.80
C GLU A 27 6.71 -20.58 -14.50
N GLN A 28 6.27 -20.02 -13.38
CA GLN A 28 6.28 -20.64 -12.05
C GLN A 28 5.48 -21.96 -11.96
N TYR A 29 4.55 -22.21 -12.89
CA TYR A 29 3.82 -23.47 -13.00
C TYR A 29 4.54 -24.55 -13.84
N THR A 30 5.58 -24.16 -14.60
CA THR A 30 6.23 -25.01 -15.61
C THR A 30 7.58 -25.58 -15.13
N GLY A 31 7.97 -25.33 -13.87
CA GLY A 31 9.14 -25.94 -13.25
C GLY A 31 10.50 -25.32 -13.60
N ALA A 32 10.53 -24.16 -14.26
CA ALA A 32 11.77 -23.42 -14.49
C ALA A 32 12.31 -22.87 -13.15
N THR A 33 13.55 -23.22 -12.78
CA THR A 33 14.12 -22.99 -11.44
C THR A 33 15.02 -21.76 -11.34
N ASN A 34 15.08 -20.90 -12.38
CA ASN A 34 16.05 -19.81 -12.46
C ASN A 34 15.37 -18.43 -12.39
N GLY A 35 14.94 -18.03 -11.21
CA GLY A 35 14.45 -16.68 -10.95
C GLY A 35 14.39 -16.38 -9.46
N HIS A 36 14.72 -15.15 -9.09
CA HIS A 36 14.65 -14.69 -7.71
C HIS A 36 13.67 -13.52 -7.63
N CYS A 37 12.70 -13.62 -6.74
CA CYS A 37 11.78 -12.52 -6.45
C CYS A 37 12.40 -11.58 -5.41
N ILE A 38 12.05 -10.30 -5.51
CA ILE A 38 12.53 -9.28 -4.58
C ILE A 38 12.09 -9.62 -3.16
N ASN A 39 13.03 -9.54 -2.22
CA ASN A 39 12.76 -9.74 -0.81
C ASN A 39 11.67 -8.79 -0.32
N MET A 40 10.74 -9.34 0.45
CA MET A 40 9.57 -8.61 0.94
C MET A 40 9.93 -7.41 1.81
N ASP A 41 11.09 -7.40 2.46
CA ASP A 41 11.60 -6.26 3.22
C ASP A 41 11.81 -5.01 2.34
N VAL A 42 12.24 -5.21 1.09
CA VAL A 42 12.41 -4.13 0.11
C VAL A 42 11.06 -3.55 -0.30
N ILE A 43 10.06 -4.41 -0.51
CA ILE A 43 8.69 -3.99 -0.84
C ILE A 43 8.07 -3.20 0.32
N ILE A 44 8.31 -3.65 1.56
CA ILE A 44 7.86 -2.97 2.77
C ILE A 44 8.51 -1.59 2.89
N ALA A 45 9.82 -1.50 2.68
CA ALA A 45 10.54 -0.22 2.74
C ALA A 45 10.03 0.78 1.69
N LEU A 46 9.81 0.32 0.45
CA LEU A 46 9.25 1.15 -0.61
C LEU A 46 7.82 1.61 -0.32
N THR A 47 6.98 0.73 0.22
CA THR A 47 5.60 1.06 0.60
C THR A 47 5.58 2.09 1.73
N TYR A 48 6.50 2.00 2.68
CA TYR A 48 6.63 2.98 3.76
C TYR A 48 7.02 4.36 3.22
N LEU A 49 8.01 4.42 2.33
CA LEU A 49 8.41 5.67 1.65
C LEU A 49 7.25 6.25 0.83
N TYR A 50 6.57 5.42 0.03
CA TYR A 50 5.41 5.83 -0.75
C TYR A 50 4.33 6.46 0.13
N SER A 51 3.97 5.78 1.23
CA SER A 51 2.98 6.26 2.19
C SER A 51 3.37 7.61 2.79
N ALA A 52 4.63 7.78 3.20
CA ALA A 52 5.12 9.06 3.72
C ALA A 52 4.98 10.20 2.70
N PHE A 53 5.32 9.96 1.43
CA PHE A 53 5.15 10.95 0.37
C PHE A 53 3.69 11.29 0.11
N SER A 54 2.80 10.29 0.08
CA SER A 54 1.36 10.51 -0.09
C SER A 54 0.79 11.39 1.02
N VAL A 55 1.10 11.09 2.28
CA VAL A 55 0.67 11.90 3.44
C VAL A 55 1.16 13.35 3.32
N ILE A 56 2.42 13.58 2.96
CA ILE A 56 2.98 14.92 2.77
C ILE A 56 2.24 15.67 1.65
N CYS A 57 1.90 14.98 0.56
CA CYS A 57 1.15 15.57 -0.54
C CYS A 57 -0.27 15.94 -0.11
N ASP A 58 -0.97 15.08 0.62
CA ASP A 58 -2.31 15.36 1.18
C ASP A 58 -2.28 16.64 2.04
N PHE A 59 -1.29 16.76 2.95
CA PHE A 59 -1.12 17.97 3.76
C PHE A 59 -0.79 19.21 2.91
N THR A 60 0.03 19.06 1.88
CA THR A 60 0.38 20.17 0.98
C THR A 60 -0.85 20.68 0.22
N PHE A 61 -1.67 19.78 -0.31
CA PHE A 61 -2.93 20.14 -0.97
C PHE A 61 -3.94 20.70 0.02
N ALA A 62 -3.89 20.29 1.29
CA ALA A 62 -4.73 20.85 2.32
C ALA A 62 -4.38 22.29 2.70
N ILE A 63 -3.08 22.58 2.76
CA ILE A 63 -2.56 23.91 3.12
C ILE A 63 -2.70 24.90 1.96
N LEU A 64 -2.59 24.45 0.71
CA LEU A 64 -2.64 25.31 -0.48
C LEU A 64 -3.85 26.27 -0.52
N PRO A 65 -5.11 25.81 -0.40
CA PRO A 65 -6.25 26.72 -0.41
C PRO A 65 -6.34 27.57 0.86
N ILE A 66 -5.78 27.12 1.99
CA ILE A 66 -5.74 27.90 3.24
C ILE A 66 -4.85 29.13 3.07
N ILE A 67 -3.66 28.96 2.49
CA ILE A 67 -2.74 30.07 2.19
C ILE A 67 -3.37 31.03 1.20
N LEU A 68 -4.03 30.51 0.15
CA LEU A 68 -4.72 31.31 -0.86
C LEU A 68 -5.82 32.19 -0.25
N ILE A 69 -6.63 31.62 0.64
CA ILE A 69 -7.73 32.33 1.35
C ILE A 69 -7.20 33.34 2.37
N TRP A 70 -6.00 33.13 2.93
CA TRP A 70 -5.40 34.09 3.86
C TRP A 70 -4.87 35.33 3.13
N LYS A 71 -4.40 35.17 1.90
CA LYS A 71 -3.86 36.26 1.07
C LYS A 71 -4.93 37.05 0.32
N LEU A 72 -6.07 36.43 0.00
CA LEU A 72 -7.16 37.08 -0.72
C LEU A 72 -8.40 37.08 0.17
N LYS A 73 -8.98 38.26 0.43
CA LYS A 73 -10.11 38.50 1.36
C LYS A 73 -11.39 37.80 0.86
N MET A 74 -11.42 36.48 0.92
CA MET A 74 -12.37 35.60 0.25
C MET A 74 -13.57 35.29 1.16
N ASP A 75 -14.73 35.11 0.52
CA ASP A 75 -16.03 34.88 1.15
C ASP A 75 -16.06 33.64 2.08
N ARG A 76 -16.78 33.73 3.20
CA ARG A 76 -16.83 32.68 4.24
C ARG A 76 -17.38 31.34 3.73
N LYS A 77 -18.12 31.37 2.62
CA LYS A 77 -18.72 30.21 1.95
C LYS A 77 -17.65 29.22 1.45
N THR A 78 -16.58 29.73 0.83
CA THR A 78 -15.48 28.89 0.33
C THR A 78 -14.69 28.26 1.47
N LYS A 79 -14.55 28.98 2.59
CA LYS A 79 -13.89 28.46 3.80
C LYS A 79 -14.63 27.25 4.37
N ILE A 80 -15.96 27.29 4.40
CA ILE A 80 -16.79 26.18 4.90
C ILE A 80 -16.71 24.97 3.97
N ALA A 81 -16.70 25.17 2.64
CA ALA A 81 -16.61 24.09 1.67
C ALA A 81 -15.29 23.29 1.74
N LEU A 82 -14.20 23.91 2.19
CA LEU A 82 -12.89 23.26 2.28
C LEU A 82 -12.74 22.35 3.51
N ILE A 83 -13.42 22.66 4.62
CA ILE A 83 -13.33 21.90 5.87
C ILE A 83 -13.61 20.40 5.66
N PRO A 84 -14.73 19.98 5.02
CA PRO A 84 -15.02 18.55 4.86
C PRO A 84 -14.03 17.84 3.92
N ILE A 85 -13.53 18.54 2.90
CA ILE A 85 -12.57 17.97 1.94
C ILE A 85 -11.25 17.63 2.66
N MET A 86 -10.75 18.53 3.50
CA MET A 86 -9.53 18.30 4.27
C MET A 86 -9.73 17.22 5.33
N ALA A 87 -10.88 17.19 5.99
CA ALA A 87 -11.20 16.12 6.94
C ALA A 87 -11.21 14.75 6.25
N MET A 88 -11.84 14.64 5.08
CA MET A 88 -11.91 13.39 4.31
C MET A 88 -10.52 12.93 3.84
N ALA A 89 -9.66 13.84 3.40
CA ALA A 89 -8.29 13.53 3.00
C ALA A 89 -7.47 12.94 4.17
N CYS A 90 -7.53 13.56 5.35
CA CYS A 90 -6.84 13.07 6.55
C CYS A 90 -7.34 11.67 6.97
N ILE A 91 -8.66 11.46 6.96
CA ILE A 91 -9.26 10.16 7.32
C ILE A 91 -8.83 9.07 6.33
N ALA A 92 -8.85 9.37 5.02
CA ALA A 92 -8.43 8.43 3.98
C ALA A 92 -6.96 8.03 4.15
N SER A 93 -6.08 9.01 4.37
CA SER A 93 -4.64 8.76 4.59
C SER A 93 -4.38 7.91 5.84
N ALA A 94 -5.06 8.21 6.95
CA ALA A 94 -4.98 7.43 8.19
C ALA A 94 -5.45 5.97 8.00
N ALA A 95 -6.54 5.75 7.26
CA ALA A 95 -7.06 4.43 6.98
C ALA A 95 -6.08 3.56 6.17
N VAL A 96 -5.28 4.16 5.28
CA VAL A 96 -4.23 3.46 4.53
C VAL A 96 -3.09 3.03 5.44
N VAL A 97 -2.60 3.93 6.32
CA VAL A 97 -1.53 3.62 7.29
C VAL A 97 -1.92 2.48 8.22
N VAL A 98 -3.16 2.49 8.72
CA VAL A 98 -3.67 1.43 9.63
C VAL A 98 -3.82 0.08 8.93
N ARG A 99 -4.12 0.04 7.61
CA ARG A 99 -4.24 -1.21 6.85
C ARG A 99 -2.90 -1.87 6.49
N MET A 100 -1.83 -1.09 6.35
CA MET A 100 -0.50 -1.59 5.96
C MET A 100 0.09 -2.68 6.87
N PRO A 101 0.03 -2.60 8.22
CA PRO A 101 0.51 -3.69 9.08
C PRO A 101 -0.32 -4.97 8.90
N PHE A 102 -1.64 -4.86 8.76
CA PHE A 102 -2.54 -6.00 8.58
C PHE A 102 -2.21 -6.83 7.33
N VAL A 103 -1.75 -6.18 6.25
CA VAL A 103 -1.32 -6.87 5.02
C VAL A 103 -0.09 -7.76 5.24
N LYS A 104 0.82 -7.38 6.15
CA LYS A 104 2.04 -8.16 6.43
C LYS A 104 1.72 -9.46 7.14
N ASP A 105 0.67 -9.48 7.94
CA ASP A 105 0.24 -10.68 8.68
C ASP A 105 -0.30 -11.79 7.75
N PHE A 106 -0.89 -11.44 6.60
CA PHE A 106 -1.32 -12.42 5.58
C PHE A 106 -0.17 -13.12 4.86
N LYS A 107 1.07 -12.61 4.95
CA LYS A 107 2.25 -13.17 4.29
C LYS A 107 2.85 -14.37 5.04
N ASN A 108 2.29 -14.76 6.17
CA ASN A 108 2.60 -16.05 6.77
C ASN A 108 1.69 -17.09 6.09
N ILE A 109 2.23 -17.76 5.06
CA ILE A 109 1.65 -18.97 4.45
C ILE A 109 1.35 -20.02 5.55
N ASP A 110 2.00 -19.92 6.70
CA ASP A 110 1.71 -20.69 7.92
C ASP A 110 0.30 -20.48 8.48
N PHE A 111 -0.39 -19.34 8.28
CA PHE A 111 -1.80 -19.23 8.71
C PHE A 111 -2.75 -20.02 7.81
N LEU A 112 -2.51 -20.05 6.50
CA LEU A 112 -3.31 -20.83 5.54
C LEU A 112 -3.00 -22.33 5.67
N CYS A 113 -1.73 -22.70 5.83
CA CYS A 113 -1.35 -24.09 6.08
C CYS A 113 -1.86 -24.56 7.46
N LYS A 114 -1.71 -23.77 8.51
CA LYS A 114 -2.19 -24.14 9.85
C LYS A 114 -3.70 -24.13 9.96
N SER A 115 -4.43 -23.23 9.29
CA SER A 115 -5.91 -23.25 9.30
C SER A 115 -6.52 -24.35 8.44
N HIS A 116 -5.86 -24.78 7.35
CA HIS A 116 -6.34 -25.87 6.48
C HIS A 116 -5.83 -27.26 6.91
N PHE A 117 -4.64 -27.35 7.50
CA PHE A 117 -4.04 -28.60 7.99
C PHE A 117 -4.45 -28.95 9.42
N LEU A 118 -4.79 -27.98 10.29
CA LEU A 118 -5.31 -28.28 11.64
C LEU A 118 -6.66 -29.02 11.63
N PRO A 119 -7.66 -28.70 10.78
CA PRO A 119 -8.86 -29.53 10.65
C PRO A 119 -8.56 -30.88 9.98
N LEU A 120 -7.58 -30.94 9.07
CA LEU A 120 -7.15 -32.20 8.44
C LEU A 120 -6.42 -33.12 9.43
N SER A 121 -5.59 -32.57 10.33
CA SER A 121 -4.87 -33.31 11.36
C SER A 121 -5.77 -33.71 12.55
N LEU A 122 -6.83 -32.96 12.85
CA LEU A 122 -7.91 -33.40 13.75
C LEU A 122 -8.84 -34.44 13.09
N ALA A 123 -9.05 -34.37 11.77
CA ALA A 123 -9.81 -35.36 11.01
C ALA A 123 -9.04 -36.68 10.79
N ILE A 124 -7.70 -36.63 10.67
CA ILE A 124 -6.81 -37.80 10.53
C ILE A 124 -6.34 -38.34 11.90
N GLY A 125 -6.55 -37.57 12.99
CA GLY A 125 -6.33 -38.03 14.37
C GLY A 125 -7.34 -39.07 14.88
N MET A 126 -8.27 -39.52 14.03
CA MET A 126 -9.04 -40.74 14.24
C MET A 126 -8.51 -41.83 13.30
N GLN A 127 -7.64 -42.67 13.87
CA GLN A 127 -7.42 -44.08 13.55
C GLN A 127 -6.38 -44.43 12.46
N PRO A 128 -5.54 -45.44 12.71
CA PRO A 128 -4.64 -45.68 13.84
C PRO A 128 -3.14 -45.56 13.45
#